data_AF-A0A916XDM2-F1
#
_entry.id   AF-A0A916XDM2-F1
#
_cell.length_a   1.000
_cell.length_b   1.000
_cell.length_c   1.000
_cell.angle_alpha   90.00
_cell.angle_beta   90.00
_cell.angle_gamma   90.00
#
_symmetry.space_group_name_H-M   'P 1'
#
loop_
_entity.id
_entity.type
_entity.pdbx_description
1 polymer ?
#
loop_
_entity_poly.entity_id
_entity_poly.type
_entity_poly.pdbx_seq_one_letter_code
_entity_poly.pdbx_strand_id
1 'polypeptide(L)'
;MEQSNWQNLRAASRGSIQSLIVTVKALLYARLWGGKFTFVPGDNIYVATGMRGGFARGGTTIGGVFLTRRVPSSALLRHEAIHADQWARYGLTFPVRYFWEEVRNPHAKNKFEIEAGLRDGGYSQ
;
A
#
# COMPACT_ATOMS: atom_id res chain seq x y z
N MET A 1 -18.55 -3.56 -16.85
CA MET A 1 -18.04 -3.21 -15.51
C MET A 1 -17.05 -4.25 -14.96
N GLU A 2 -17.22 -5.55 -15.24
CA GLU A 2 -16.39 -6.61 -14.63
C GLU A 2 -14.95 -6.69 -15.17
N GLN A 3 -14.73 -6.50 -16.48
CA GLN A 3 -13.39 -6.53 -17.08
C GLN A 3 -12.45 -5.44 -16.54
N SER A 4 -12.97 -4.24 -16.26
CA SER A 4 -12.18 -3.15 -15.68
C SER A 4 -11.72 -3.47 -14.26
N ASN A 5 -12.57 -4.09 -13.44
CA ASN A 5 -12.20 -4.49 -12.08
C ASN A 5 -11.08 -5.53 -12.07
N TRP A 6 -11.14 -6.52 -12.96
CA TRP A 6 -10.09 -7.54 -13.07
C TRP A 6 -8.75 -6.96 -13.52
N GLN A 7 -8.75 -6.05 -14.50
CA GLN A 7 -7.54 -5.37 -14.95
C GLN A 7 -6.93 -4.52 -13.81
N ASN A 8 -7.75 -3.76 -13.10
CA ASN A 8 -7.31 -2.94 -11.98
C ASN A 8 -6.75 -3.80 -10.83
N LEU A 9 -7.38 -4.94 -10.52
CA LEU A 9 -6.87 -5.89 -9.52
C LEU A 9 -5.52 -6.48 -9.93
N ARG A 10 -5.37 -6.88 -11.19
CA ARG A 10 -4.10 -7.42 -11.70
C ARG A 10 -3.00 -6.36 -11.70
N ALA A 11 -3.33 -5.12 -12.03
CA ALA A 11 -2.42 -3.99 -11.97
C ALA A 11 -2.00 -3.70 -10.53
N ALA A 12 -2.96 -3.61 -9.60
CA ALA A 12 -2.71 -3.45 -8.17
C ALA A 12 -1.86 -4.55 -7.56
N SER A 13 -2.06 -5.79 -8.00
CA SER A 13 -1.28 -6.92 -7.53
C SER A 13 0.07 -7.08 -8.25
N ARG A 14 0.41 -6.20 -9.21
CA ARG A 14 1.60 -6.30 -10.07
C ARG A 14 1.71 -7.66 -10.77
N GLY A 15 0.57 -8.28 -11.09
CA GLY A 15 0.52 -9.63 -11.65
C GLY A 15 0.91 -10.77 -10.69
N SER A 16 1.29 -10.47 -9.44
CA SER A 16 1.63 -11.48 -8.43
C SER A 16 0.38 -12.10 -7.81
N ILE A 17 0.31 -13.43 -7.80
CA ILE A 17 -0.81 -14.18 -7.19
C ILE A 17 -0.87 -13.95 -5.68
N GLN A 18 0.28 -13.94 -5.01
CA GLN A 18 0.32 -13.69 -3.56
C GLN A 18 -0.16 -12.27 -3.25
N SER A 19 0.32 -11.27 -4.01
CA SER A 19 -0.14 -9.89 -3.86
C SER A 19 -1.64 -9.75 -4.19
N LEU A 20 -2.16 -10.51 -5.16
CA LEU A 20 -3.58 -10.50 -5.49
C LEU A 20 -4.43 -10.97 -4.32
N ILE A 21 -4.07 -12.09 -3.68
CA ILE A 21 -4.77 -12.62 -2.51
C ILE A 21 -4.77 -11.59 -1.38
N VAL A 22 -3.62 -10.97 -1.10
CA VAL A 22 -3.47 -9.95 -0.06
C VAL A 22 -4.28 -8.70 -0.40
N THR A 23 -4.25 -8.24 -1.65
CA THR A 23 -4.99 -7.07 -2.15
C THR A 23 -6.50 -7.26 -1.98
N VAL A 24 -7.04 -8.42 -2.36
CA VAL A 24 -8.47 -8.72 -2.19
C VAL A 24 -8.85 -8.72 -0.71
N LYS A 25 -8.04 -9.35 0.15
CA LYS A 25 -8.26 -9.34 1.60
C LYS A 25 -8.21 -7.92 2.18
N ALA A 26 -7.27 -7.09 1.73
CA ALA A 26 -7.14 -5.70 2.15
C ALA A 26 -8.35 -4.84 1.73
N LEU A 27 -8.90 -5.04 0.53
CA LEU A 27 -10.13 -4.37 0.10
C LEU A 27 -11.35 -4.76 0.96
N LEU A 28 -11.51 -6.05 1.27
CA LEU A 28 -12.56 -6.53 2.16
C LEU A 28 -12.40 -5.95 3.56
N TYR A 29 -11.18 -5.96 4.09
CA TYR A 29 -10.84 -5.36 5.37
C TYR A 29 -11.16 -3.86 5.39
N ALA A 30 -10.74 -3.11 4.37
CA ALA A 30 -11.05 -1.69 4.24
C ALA A 30 -12.56 -1.43 4.29
N ARG A 31 -13.35 -2.26 3.59
CA ARG A 31 -14.82 -2.16 3.60
C ARG A 31 -15.42 -2.37 4.99
N LEU A 32 -14.91 -3.32 5.76
CA LEU A 32 -15.35 -3.54 7.16
C LEU A 32 -15.09 -2.33 8.06
N TRP A 33 -14.01 -1.58 7.78
CA TRP A 33 -13.68 -0.34 8.48
C TRP A 33 -14.37 0.92 7.91
N GLY A 34 -15.32 0.75 6.99
CA GLY A 34 -16.07 1.84 6.36
C GLY A 34 -15.33 2.56 5.22
N GLY A 35 -14.23 1.99 4.74
CA GLY A 35 -13.40 2.57 3.69
C GLY A 35 -14.10 2.61 2.33
N LYS A 36 -13.89 3.72 1.60
CA LYS A 36 -14.24 3.87 0.19
C LYS A 36 -12.97 3.73 -0.64
N PHE A 37 -12.97 2.80 -1.57
CA PHE A 37 -11.81 2.49 -2.41
C PHE A 37 -11.93 3.12 -3.79
N THR A 38 -10.82 3.68 -4.27
CA THR A 38 -10.67 4.21 -5.62
C THR A 38 -9.38 3.65 -6.21
N PHE A 39 -9.41 3.20 -7.46
CA PHE A 39 -8.21 2.79 -8.17
C PHE A 39 -7.51 4.02 -8.78
N VAL A 40 -6.19 4.11 -8.63
CA VAL A 40 -5.36 5.17 -9.19
C VAL A 40 -4.51 4.56 -10.32
N PRO A 41 -4.87 4.77 -11.59
CA PRO A 41 -4.19 4.12 -12.72
C PRO A 41 -2.71 4.49 -12.86
N GLY A 42 -2.33 5.73 -12.54
CA GLY A 42 -0.93 6.19 -12.68
C GLY A 42 0.06 5.45 -11.79
N ASP A 43 -0.40 5.06 -10.60
CA ASP A 43 0.40 4.36 -9.58
C ASP A 43 0.02 2.88 -9.45
N ASN A 44 -0.96 2.46 -10.27
CA ASN A 44 -1.58 1.15 -10.24
C ASN A 44 -2.01 0.72 -8.82
N ILE A 45 -2.50 1.61 -7.96
CA ILE A 45 -2.79 1.27 -6.55
C ILE A 45 -4.25 1.56 -6.22
N TYR A 46 -4.85 0.76 -5.32
CA TYR A 46 -6.11 1.13 -4.70
C TYR A 46 -5.87 2.01 -3.48
N VAL A 47 -6.68 3.04 -3.31
CA VAL A 47 -6.67 3.91 -2.14
C VAL A 47 -7.98 3.74 -1.41
N ALA A 48 -7.94 3.19 -0.21
CA ALA A 48 -9.09 3.13 0.68
C ALA A 48 -9.06 4.32 1.63
N THR A 49 -9.97 5.28 1.44
CA THR A 49 -10.12 6.49 2.26
C THR A 49 -11.32 6.40 3.18
N GLY A 50 -11.40 7.28 4.19
CA GLY A 50 -12.53 7.32 5.12
C GLY A 50 -12.58 6.16 6.12
N MET A 51 -11.51 5.36 6.22
CA MET A 51 -11.45 4.26 7.19
C MET A 51 -11.47 4.81 8.62
N ARG A 52 -12.27 4.16 9.49
CA ARG A 52 -12.39 4.53 10.92
C ARG A 52 -11.19 4.09 11.77
N GLY A 53 -10.38 3.15 11.26
CA GLY A 53 -9.22 2.56 11.92
C GLY A 53 -8.61 1.46 11.06
N GLY A 54 -7.80 0.59 11.67
CA GLY A 54 -7.22 -0.57 10.97
C GLY A 54 -5.96 -0.29 10.15
N PHE A 55 -5.35 0.88 10.32
CA PHE A 55 -4.08 1.26 9.72
C PHE A 55 -3.23 1.97 10.78
N ALA A 56 -1.91 1.99 10.59
CA ALA A 56 -0.98 2.67 11.47
C ALA A 56 -0.66 4.09 10.97
N ARG A 57 -0.22 4.98 11.87
CA ARG A 57 0.24 6.34 11.56
C ARG A 57 -0.77 7.09 10.64
N GLY A 58 -0.32 7.59 9.49
CA GLY A 58 -1.15 8.27 8.49
C GLY A 58 -1.79 7.35 7.44
N GLY A 59 -1.37 6.08 7.39
CA GLY A 59 -1.86 5.08 6.46
C GLY A 59 -0.94 3.86 6.42
N THR A 60 -1.38 2.79 5.76
CA THR A 60 -0.60 1.55 5.63
C THR A 60 -0.94 0.87 4.31
N THR A 61 0.09 0.51 3.53
CA THR A 61 -0.09 -0.30 2.32
C THR A 61 -0.09 -1.78 2.64
N ILE A 62 -1.14 -2.49 2.22
CA ILE A 62 -1.29 -3.94 2.33
C ILE A 62 -1.60 -4.50 0.93
N GLY A 63 -0.65 -5.25 0.36
CA GLY A 63 -0.74 -5.66 -1.05
C GLY A 63 -0.73 -4.43 -1.96
N GLY A 64 -1.68 -4.36 -2.90
CA GLY A 64 -1.91 -3.21 -3.76
C GLY A 64 -2.92 -2.20 -3.23
N VAL A 65 -3.15 -2.12 -1.92
CA VAL A 65 -4.14 -1.21 -1.31
C VAL A 65 -3.49 -0.34 -0.24
N PHE A 66 -3.52 0.97 -0.43
CA PHE A 66 -3.18 1.94 0.60
C PHE A 66 -4.41 2.25 1.47
N LEU A 67 -4.32 1.88 2.75
CA LEU A 67 -5.37 2.05 3.76
C LEU A 67 -5.15 3.35 4.52
N THR A 68 -6.10 4.28 4.47
CA THR A 68 -5.97 5.56 5.15
C THR A 68 -7.34 6.18 5.49
N ARG A 69 -7.32 7.22 6.32
CA ARG A 69 -8.52 7.99 6.65
C ARG A 69 -8.73 9.20 5.75
N ARG A 70 -7.65 9.81 5.23
CA ARG A 70 -7.73 11.04 4.42
C ARG A 70 -7.32 10.75 2.97
N VAL A 71 -7.70 11.63 2.05
CA VAL A 71 -7.22 11.55 0.67
C VAL A 71 -5.70 11.87 0.68
N PRO A 72 -4.84 10.97 0.18
CA PRO A 72 -3.40 11.21 0.13
C PRO A 72 -3.02 12.20 -0.97
N SER A 73 -1.86 12.83 -0.81
CA SER A 73 -1.24 13.60 -1.89
C SER A 73 -0.71 12.67 -2.99
N SER A 74 -0.54 13.19 -4.21
CA SER A 74 0.06 12.42 -5.31
C SER A 74 1.49 11.97 -4.99
N ALA A 75 2.24 12.74 -4.17
CA ALA A 75 3.57 12.34 -3.74
C ALA A 75 3.52 11.11 -2.83
N LEU A 76 2.64 11.12 -1.83
CA LEU A 76 2.46 9.97 -0.95
C LEU A 76 1.98 8.74 -1.72
N LEU A 77 1.12 8.92 -2.74
CA LEU A 77 0.70 7.79 -3.58
C LEU A 77 1.85 7.11 -4.33
N ARG A 78 2.81 7.88 -4.85
CA ARG A 78 4.01 7.30 -5.47
C ARG A 78 4.84 6.50 -4.46
N HIS A 79 4.99 7.02 -3.25
CA HIS A 79 5.68 6.33 -2.16
C HIS A 79 5.01 4.98 -1.84
N GLU A 80 3.69 5.01 -1.62
CA GLU A 80 2.91 3.81 -1.29
C GLU A 80 2.84 2.81 -2.45
N ALA A 81 2.94 3.28 -3.70
CA ALA A 81 3.02 2.41 -4.88
C ALA A 81 4.29 1.52 -4.86
N ILE A 82 5.41 2.03 -4.34
CA ILE A 82 6.62 1.24 -4.15
C ILE A 82 6.44 0.21 -3.05
N HIS A 83 5.70 0.52 -1.98
CA HIS A 83 5.33 -0.51 -0.99
C HIS A 83 4.45 -1.60 -1.61
N ALA A 84 3.56 -1.27 -2.55
CA ALA A 84 2.82 -2.27 -3.31
C ALA A 84 3.74 -3.15 -4.18
N ASP A 85 4.79 -2.57 -4.78
CA ASP A 85 5.83 -3.33 -5.49
C ASP A 85 6.61 -4.26 -4.55
N GLN A 86 6.96 -3.79 -3.36
CA GLN A 86 7.62 -4.59 -2.33
C GLN A 86 6.73 -5.73 -1.84
N TRP A 87 5.43 -5.50 -1.67
CA TRP A 87 4.45 -6.56 -1.41
C TRP A 87 4.40 -7.59 -2.54
N ALA A 88 4.44 -7.16 -3.79
CA ALA A 88 4.50 -8.09 -4.92
C ALA A 88 5.80 -8.89 -4.97
N ARG A 89 6.93 -8.26 -4.60
CA ARG A 89 8.28 -8.86 -4.59
C ARG A 89 8.48 -9.85 -3.44
N TYR A 90 8.05 -9.50 -2.23
CA TYR A 90 8.34 -10.26 -1.01
C TYR A 90 7.12 -11.01 -0.45
N GLY A 91 5.93 -10.77 -1.00
CA GLY A 91 4.70 -11.45 -0.63
C GLY A 91 4.39 -11.32 0.85
N LEU A 92 3.89 -12.41 1.44
CA LEU A 92 3.51 -12.47 2.87
C LEU A 92 4.70 -12.30 3.83
N THR A 93 5.95 -12.40 3.35
CA THR A 93 7.13 -12.17 4.19
C THR A 93 7.46 -10.68 4.35
N PHE A 94 6.85 -9.80 3.56
CA PHE A 94 7.17 -8.38 3.56
C PHE A 94 6.98 -7.71 4.93
N PRO A 95 5.85 -7.88 5.66
CA PRO A 95 5.68 -7.24 6.96
C PRO A 95 6.76 -7.63 7.98
N VAL A 96 7.18 -8.90 7.96
CA VAL A 96 8.24 -9.39 8.86
C VAL A 96 9.58 -8.76 8.50
N ARG A 97 9.91 -8.68 7.21
CA ARG A 97 11.15 -8.05 6.73
C ARG A 97 11.16 -6.56 7.05
N TYR A 98 10.06 -5.87 6.81
CA TYR A 98 9.89 -4.46 7.12
C TYR A 98 10.07 -4.22 8.61
N PHE A 99 9.38 -4.98 9.46
CA PHE A 99 9.47 -4.83 10.91
C PHE A 99 10.89 -5.09 11.42
N TRP A 100 11.55 -6.14 10.94
CA TRP A 100 12.92 -6.45 11.33
C TRP A 100 13.91 -5.36 10.92
N GLU A 101 13.69 -4.76 9.74
CA GLU A 101 14.48 -3.60 9.29
C GLU A 101 14.17 -2.36 10.13
N GLU A 102 12.90 -2.07 10.42
CA GLU A 102 12.47 -0.93 11.24
C GLU A 102 13.06 -1.01 12.67
N VAL A 103 13.18 -2.20 13.25
CA VAL A 103 13.82 -2.40 14.56
C VAL A 103 15.32 -2.08 14.52
N ARG A 104 16.00 -2.38 13.41
CA ARG A 104 17.45 -2.16 13.26
C ARG A 104 17.79 -0.74 12.81
N ASN A 105 17.04 -0.24 11.84
CA ASN A 105 17.23 1.02 11.14
C ASN A 105 15.86 1.72 11.03
N PRO A 106 15.39 2.38 12.10
CA PRO A 106 14.03 2.90 12.17
C PRO A 106 13.81 4.12 11.25
N HIS A 107 12.54 4.31 10.84
CA HIS A 107 12.07 5.49 10.12
C HIS A 107 12.82 5.71 8.79
N ALA A 108 13.36 6.92 8.57
CA ALA A 108 14.06 7.30 7.35
C ALA A 108 15.34 6.48 7.07
N LYS A 109 15.80 5.67 8.03
CA LYS A 109 16.94 4.75 7.85
C LYS A 109 16.51 3.39 7.32
N ASN A 110 15.22 3.08 7.36
CA ASN A 110 14.68 1.81 6.90
C ASN A 110 14.84 1.73 5.39
N LYS A 111 15.56 0.71 4.89
CA LYS A 111 15.84 0.59 3.45
C LYS A 111 14.58 0.51 2.59
N PHE A 112 13.46 0.01 3.13
CA PHE A 112 12.20 -0.06 2.41
C PHE A 112 11.54 1.31 2.25
N GLU A 113 11.69 2.19 3.26
CA GLU A 113 11.27 3.59 3.20
C GLU A 113 12.17 4.41 2.28
N ILE A 114 13.47 4.10 2.26
CA ILE A 114 14.43 4.71 1.34
C ILE A 114 14.09 4.33 -0.11
N GLU A 115 13.86 3.05 -0.39
CA GLU A 115 13.43 2.57 -1.71
C GLU A 115 12.10 3.22 -2.14
N ALA A 116 11.17 3.38 -1.21
CA ALA A 116 9.89 4.05 -1.45
C ALA A 116 10.00 5.57 -1.65
N GLY A 117 11.17 6.16 -1.43
CA GLY A 117 11.41 7.59 -1.61
C GLY A 117 10.95 8.40 -0.40
N LEU A 118 11.92 8.76 0.44
CA LEU A 118 11.69 9.48 1.70
C LEU A 118 10.95 10.81 1.54
N ARG A 119 11.31 11.59 0.53
CA ARG A 119 10.67 12.90 0.26
C ARG A 119 9.18 12.75 -0.05
N ASP A 120 8.84 11.75 -0.87
CA ASP A 120 7.46 11.48 -1.27
C ASP A 120 6.65 10.91 -0.09
N GLY A 121 7.30 10.18 0.82
CA GLY A 121 6.75 9.71 2.11
C GLY A 121 6.62 10.79 3.19
N GLY A 122 7.07 12.02 2.93
CA GLY A 122 6.96 13.14 3.86
C GLY A 122 8.03 13.19 4.95
N TYR A 123 9.13 12.43 4.81
CA TYR A 123 10.29 12.59 5.67
C TYR A 123 11.02 13.89 5.31
N SER A 124 11.15 14.79 6.28
CA SER A 124 12.09 15.91 6.19
C SER A 124 13.51 15.34 6.25
N GLN A 125 14.27 15.47 5.17
CA GLN A 125 15.72 15.27 5.22
C GLN A 125 16.40 16.49 5.82
#